data_AF-A0A0G3G6F4-F1
#
_entry.id   AF-A0A0G3G6F4-F1
#
_cell.length_a   1.000
_cell.length_b   1.000
_cell.length_c   1.000
_cell.angle_alpha   90.00
_cell.angle_beta   90.00
_cell.angle_gamma   90.00
#
_symmetry.space_group_name_H-M   'P 1'
#
loop_
_entity.id
_entity.type
_entity.pdbx_description
1 polymer ?
#
loop_
_entity_poly.entity_id
_entity_poly.type
_entity_poly.pdbx_seq_one_letter_code
_entity_poly.pdbx_strand_id
1 'polypeptide(L)'
;MPSMRPSQITFQSRTDGGPFVEFLLFDNEGIPTDDVLVAEHGEVYFSDLTKDFETPETWHQILSVSPDEICIHPIHQRGGSANYGTPKHGPVHQILLARPKAHPYRIPTNRDELEGLLSSLPDGFAKDWQIGLGLLWEYRFIIESISDIGDIHTIVIHGEDGSDDAKIHGSSYYLGIDRYSELKRSLDRLSQRHQRETRSDKQLVCYTGLAHAADPIRNPERPKKLPANVLTDLIKLGRGRSQLSTADQKSAVNLVKDNADVIAKKTPMMLLDLKADIERVTLGELVERYKNLMSADAKKDRWQQFLVDNPFILDMAFSYPIKVVCERPYVGSKRFNGRGGNYSDFLVAAKSTGNVALIEIKHPKKDLLKTPAYRNNTYGPSIELSGSVAQIINQRASLQREILQLKEDLEEPVHTYAVPAIVVIGRTPSDKHQRRSFEQYRNALRDVSVVTFDELQRRLEDIHKALSPSAPANSNLGPNAGAEEDDIPF
;
A
#
# COMPACT_ATOMS: atom_id res chain seq x y z
N MET A 1 -26.30 -11.42 -20.59
CA MET A 1 -26.70 -11.56 -22.00
C MET A 1 -25.44 -11.47 -22.87
N PRO A 2 -25.25 -12.34 -23.87
CA PRO A 2 -24.08 -12.25 -24.72
C PRO A 2 -24.13 -10.94 -25.51
N SER A 3 -23.09 -10.12 -25.38
CA SER A 3 -22.95 -8.86 -26.10
C SER A 3 -22.96 -9.15 -27.59
N MET A 4 -24.03 -8.75 -28.28
CA MET A 4 -24.04 -8.73 -29.75
C MET A 4 -22.91 -7.83 -30.23
N ARG A 5 -22.24 -8.22 -31.31
CA ARG A 5 -21.14 -7.43 -31.87
C ARG A 5 -21.69 -6.13 -32.47
N PRO A 6 -21.00 -4.99 -32.33
CA PRO A 6 -21.41 -3.71 -32.93
C PRO A 6 -21.72 -3.81 -34.43
N SER A 7 -21.03 -4.70 -35.16
CA SER A 7 -21.24 -4.93 -36.60
C SER A 7 -22.58 -5.59 -36.97
N GLN A 8 -23.32 -6.16 -36.01
CA GLN A 8 -24.67 -6.68 -36.22
C GLN A 8 -25.76 -5.62 -35.97
N ILE A 9 -25.37 -4.46 -35.42
CA ILE A 9 -26.27 -3.36 -35.05
C ILE A 9 -26.44 -2.36 -36.21
N THR A 10 -25.45 -2.29 -37.11
CA THR A 10 -25.33 -1.27 -38.17
C THR A 10 -26.36 -1.37 -39.32
N PHE A 11 -27.30 -2.33 -39.32
CA PHE A 11 -28.19 -2.56 -40.46
C PHE A 11 -29.63 -2.96 -40.07
N GLN A 12 -30.30 -2.20 -39.21
CA GLN A 12 -31.77 -2.26 -39.15
C GLN A 12 -32.37 -0.96 -39.65
N SER A 13 -32.42 -0.80 -40.98
CA SER A 13 -33.43 0.03 -41.60
C SER A 13 -34.80 -0.55 -41.23
N ARG A 14 -35.59 0.15 -40.43
CA ARG A 14 -36.93 -0.35 -40.08
C ARG A 14 -37.79 -0.38 -41.34
N THR A 15 -38.65 -1.39 -41.44
CA THR A 15 -39.52 -1.60 -42.60
C THR A 15 -40.56 -0.50 -42.79
N ASP A 16 -40.80 0.33 -41.77
CA ASP A 16 -41.76 1.44 -41.75
C ASP A 16 -41.13 2.81 -42.10
N GLY A 17 -39.83 2.85 -42.42
CA GLY A 17 -39.13 4.09 -42.77
C GLY A 17 -38.58 4.88 -41.58
N GLY A 18 -38.72 4.36 -40.35
CA GLY A 18 -38.06 4.89 -39.16
C GLY A 18 -36.59 4.47 -39.06
N PRO A 19 -35.80 5.08 -38.14
CA PRO A 19 -36.19 6.10 -37.16
C PRO A 19 -36.53 7.46 -37.79
N PHE A 20 -37.29 8.28 -37.07
CA PHE A 20 -37.80 9.58 -37.52
C PHE A 20 -37.07 10.74 -36.84
N VAL A 21 -36.94 11.84 -37.57
CA VAL A 21 -36.31 13.09 -37.12
C VAL A 21 -37.11 14.28 -37.63
N GLU A 22 -37.29 15.28 -36.78
CA GLU A 22 -38.06 16.49 -37.04
C GLU A 22 -37.22 17.71 -36.64
N PHE A 23 -37.37 18.79 -37.41
CA PHE A 23 -36.60 20.01 -37.28
C PHE A 23 -37.57 21.16 -36.98
N LEU A 24 -37.37 21.84 -35.86
CA LEU A 24 -38.11 23.05 -35.50
C LEU A 24 -37.14 24.23 -35.50
N LEU A 25 -37.50 25.30 -36.21
CA LEU A 25 -36.68 26.52 -36.30
C LEU A 25 -37.37 27.65 -35.55
N PHE A 26 -36.57 28.50 -34.91
CA PHE A 26 -37.03 29.61 -34.10
C PHE A 26 -36.30 30.89 -34.50
N ASP A 27 -37.04 32.00 -34.56
CA ASP A 27 -36.49 33.33 -34.77
C ASP A 27 -35.83 33.89 -33.49
N ASN A 28 -35.35 35.14 -33.57
CA ASN A 28 -34.71 35.85 -32.47
C ASN A 28 -35.64 36.14 -31.26
N GLU A 29 -36.96 36.07 -31.45
CA GLU A 29 -37.97 36.20 -30.39
C GLU A 29 -38.40 34.84 -29.81
N GLY A 30 -37.83 33.74 -30.31
CA GLY A 30 -38.15 32.37 -29.89
C GLY A 30 -39.48 31.88 -30.47
N ILE A 31 -39.96 32.50 -31.55
CA ILE A 31 -41.20 32.13 -32.23
C ILE A 31 -40.87 31.10 -33.32
N PRO A 32 -41.62 29.98 -33.42
CA PRO A 32 -41.45 29.01 -34.51
C PRO A 32 -41.58 29.69 -35.87
N THR A 33 -40.61 29.46 -36.75
CA THR A 33 -40.57 30.03 -38.11
C THR A 33 -40.25 28.95 -39.13
N ASP A 34 -40.82 29.05 -40.32
CA ASP A 34 -40.43 28.22 -41.47
C ASP A 34 -39.33 28.91 -42.32
N ASP A 35 -39.00 30.16 -42.00
CA ASP A 35 -38.00 30.94 -42.74
C ASP A 35 -36.58 30.71 -42.19
N VAL A 36 -35.83 29.90 -42.91
CA VAL A 36 -34.42 29.55 -42.62
C VAL A 36 -33.52 30.80 -42.56
N LEU A 37 -33.87 31.89 -43.26
CA LEU A 37 -33.04 33.12 -43.27
C LEU A 37 -33.17 33.94 -41.99
N VAL A 38 -34.25 33.73 -41.22
CA VAL A 38 -34.54 34.46 -39.98
C VAL A 38 -34.30 33.58 -38.74
N ALA A 39 -34.09 32.28 -38.93
CA ALA A 39 -33.85 31.33 -37.84
C ALA A 39 -32.50 31.60 -37.14
N GLU A 40 -32.54 31.90 -35.84
CA GLU A 40 -31.36 32.05 -34.98
C GLU A 40 -31.09 30.80 -34.12
N HIS A 41 -32.10 29.93 -33.97
CA HIS A 41 -32.02 28.69 -33.22
C HIS A 41 -32.80 27.57 -33.91
N GLY A 42 -32.31 26.33 -33.81
CA GLY A 42 -33.03 25.15 -34.29
C GLY A 42 -32.92 23.98 -33.34
N GLU A 43 -34.01 23.25 -33.21
CA GLU A 43 -34.13 22.06 -32.37
C GLU A 43 -34.38 20.83 -33.22
N VAL A 44 -33.72 19.73 -32.87
CA VAL A 44 -33.84 18.44 -33.54
C VAL A 44 -34.48 17.44 -32.57
N TYR A 45 -35.63 16.93 -32.98
CA TYR A 45 -36.39 15.94 -32.23
C TYR A 45 -36.28 14.57 -32.89
N PHE A 46 -36.30 13.52 -32.06
CA PHE A 46 -36.14 12.13 -32.48
C PHE A 46 -37.28 11.25 -31.97
N SER A 47 -37.70 10.32 -32.81
CA SER A 47 -38.62 9.23 -32.45
C SER A 47 -38.16 7.89 -33.05
N ASP A 48 -38.06 6.87 -32.19
CA ASP A 48 -37.91 5.45 -32.57
C ASP A 48 -39.19 4.64 -32.25
N LEU A 49 -40.37 5.27 -32.24
CA LEU A 49 -41.65 4.57 -32.09
C LEU A 49 -42.28 4.31 -33.47
N THR A 50 -43.20 3.35 -33.57
CA THR A 50 -43.99 3.17 -34.80
C THR A 50 -45.10 4.23 -34.80
N LYS A 51 -45.59 4.63 -35.98
CA LYS A 51 -46.64 5.65 -36.14
C LYS A 51 -47.89 5.43 -35.27
N ASP A 52 -48.18 4.19 -34.90
CA ASP A 52 -49.31 3.82 -34.05
C ASP A 52 -49.13 4.26 -32.57
N PHE A 53 -47.90 4.54 -32.14
CA PHE A 53 -47.54 4.95 -30.79
C PHE A 53 -46.89 6.35 -30.74
N GLU A 54 -46.78 7.04 -31.86
CA GLU A 54 -46.23 8.39 -31.93
C GLU A 54 -47.27 9.44 -31.51
N THR A 55 -46.93 10.20 -30.48
CA THR A 55 -47.56 11.49 -30.15
C THR A 55 -46.49 12.58 -30.05
N PRO A 56 -46.81 13.87 -30.20
CA PRO A 56 -45.82 14.95 -30.04
C PRO A 56 -45.05 14.90 -28.71
N GLU A 57 -45.65 14.34 -27.66
CA GLU A 57 -45.05 14.17 -26.33
C GLU A 57 -44.02 13.00 -26.26
N THR A 58 -44.01 12.12 -27.27
CA THR A 58 -43.06 10.99 -27.36
C THR A 58 -41.79 11.31 -28.15
N TRP A 59 -41.73 12.50 -28.74
CA TRP A 59 -40.54 12.99 -29.42
C TRP A 59 -39.57 13.57 -28.40
N HIS A 60 -38.31 13.16 -28.49
CA HIS A 60 -37.29 13.61 -27.57
C HIS A 60 -36.32 14.56 -28.28
N GLN A 61 -36.06 15.71 -27.67
CA GLN A 61 -35.02 16.62 -28.12
C GLN A 61 -33.66 15.93 -27.96
N ILE A 62 -32.91 15.85 -29.06
CA ILE A 62 -31.57 15.23 -29.09
C ILE A 62 -30.46 16.25 -29.35
N LEU A 63 -30.82 17.38 -29.96
CA LEU A 63 -29.91 18.43 -30.35
C LEU A 63 -30.61 19.79 -30.34
N SER A 64 -29.93 20.83 -29.88
CA SER A 64 -30.28 22.22 -30.13
C SER A 64 -29.06 22.91 -30.73
N VAL A 65 -29.26 23.72 -31.77
CA VAL A 65 -28.18 24.32 -32.55
C VAL A 65 -28.44 25.82 -32.69
N SER A 66 -27.45 26.62 -32.36
CA SER A 66 -27.37 28.04 -32.70
C SER A 66 -26.05 28.30 -33.43
N PRO A 67 -25.85 29.47 -34.07
CA PRO A 67 -24.59 29.82 -34.70
C PRO A 67 -23.36 29.72 -33.77
N ASP A 68 -23.58 29.88 -32.46
CA ASP A 68 -22.52 29.97 -31.45
C ASP A 68 -22.31 28.70 -30.63
N GLU A 69 -23.29 27.78 -30.59
CA GLU A 69 -23.20 26.56 -29.79
C GLU A 69 -24.07 25.41 -30.31
N ILE A 70 -23.64 24.19 -29.99
CA ILE A 70 -24.45 22.98 -30.12
C ILE A 70 -24.71 22.44 -28.72
N CYS A 71 -25.97 22.24 -28.36
CA CYS A 71 -26.38 21.53 -27.16
C CYS A 71 -26.82 20.12 -27.54
N ILE A 72 -26.17 19.10 -26.99
CA ILE A 72 -26.51 17.68 -27.17
C ILE A 72 -27.24 17.18 -25.93
N HIS A 73 -28.35 16.47 -26.12
CA HIS A 73 -29.09 15.79 -25.05
C HIS A 73 -28.85 14.29 -25.15
N PRO A 74 -27.86 13.73 -24.40
CA PRO A 74 -27.54 12.31 -24.47
C PRO A 74 -28.64 11.46 -23.83
N ILE A 75 -29.55 10.92 -24.65
CA ILE A 75 -30.66 10.05 -24.23
C ILE A 75 -30.54 8.62 -24.76
N HIS A 76 -31.22 7.68 -24.12
CA HIS A 76 -31.41 6.33 -24.66
C HIS A 76 -32.44 6.35 -25.79
N GLN A 77 -32.00 6.19 -27.04
CA GLN A 77 -32.84 6.29 -28.23
C GLN A 77 -33.51 4.99 -28.68
N ARG A 78 -33.28 3.88 -27.99
CA ARG A 78 -33.86 2.58 -28.40
C ARG A 78 -35.30 2.46 -27.92
N GLY A 79 -36.27 2.53 -28.83
CA GLY A 79 -37.71 2.50 -28.52
C GLY A 79 -38.16 1.26 -27.73
N GLY A 80 -37.54 0.12 -27.98
CA GLY A 80 -37.82 -1.14 -27.26
C GLY A 80 -37.17 -1.27 -25.88
N SER A 81 -36.49 -0.23 -25.37
CA SER A 81 -35.82 -0.27 -24.07
C SER A 81 -36.67 0.40 -22.98
N ALA A 82 -36.63 -0.13 -21.76
CA ALA A 82 -37.33 0.47 -20.62
C ALA A 82 -36.84 1.88 -20.26
N ASN A 83 -35.66 2.26 -20.77
CA ASN A 83 -35.03 3.56 -20.53
C ASN A 83 -35.22 4.51 -21.71
N TYR A 84 -36.07 4.19 -22.70
CA TYR A 84 -36.27 5.05 -23.87
C TYR A 84 -36.59 6.50 -23.45
N GLY A 85 -35.89 7.45 -24.04
CA GLY A 85 -36.06 8.88 -23.75
C GLY A 85 -35.38 9.37 -22.47
N THR A 86 -34.85 8.48 -21.62
CA THR A 86 -34.16 8.90 -20.40
C THR A 86 -32.69 9.25 -20.65
N PRO A 87 -32.08 10.14 -19.84
CA PRO A 87 -30.68 10.53 -19.96
C PRO A 87 -29.71 9.34 -19.79
N LYS A 88 -28.67 9.26 -20.63
CA LYS A 88 -27.64 8.20 -20.57
C LYS A 88 -26.78 8.26 -19.30
N HIS A 89 -26.62 9.46 -18.72
CA HIS A 89 -25.70 9.72 -17.62
C HIS A 89 -26.36 10.57 -16.54
N GLY A 90 -27.11 9.99 -15.60
CA GLY A 90 -27.62 10.79 -14.46
C GLY A 90 -26.44 11.27 -13.59
N PRO A 91 -26.33 12.56 -13.18
CA PRO A 91 -27.24 13.72 -13.29
C PRO A 91 -27.02 14.68 -14.48
N VAL A 92 -26.16 14.33 -15.44
CA VAL A 92 -25.82 15.16 -16.61
C VAL A 92 -26.84 14.96 -17.73
N HIS A 93 -27.57 16.02 -18.05
CA HIS A 93 -28.64 16.00 -19.05
C HIS A 93 -28.22 16.63 -20.39
N GLN A 94 -27.17 17.46 -20.38
CA GLN A 94 -26.78 18.25 -21.54
C GLN A 94 -25.26 18.33 -21.70
N ILE A 95 -24.80 18.29 -22.95
CA ILE A 95 -23.41 18.57 -23.32
C ILE A 95 -23.42 19.71 -24.34
N LEU A 96 -22.91 20.85 -23.93
CA LEU A 96 -22.82 22.06 -24.73
C LEU A 96 -21.43 22.16 -25.35
N LEU A 97 -21.38 22.41 -26.66
CA LEU A 97 -20.18 22.57 -27.46
C LEU A 97 -20.15 23.99 -28.01
N ALA A 98 -19.23 24.82 -27.50
CA ALA A 98 -19.03 26.16 -28.04
C ALA A 98 -18.50 26.10 -29.48
N ARG A 99 -18.80 27.13 -30.28
CA ARG A 99 -18.40 27.21 -31.70
C ARG A 99 -16.89 27.05 -31.93
N PRO A 100 -16.46 26.41 -33.03
CA PRO A 100 -15.09 26.45 -33.50
C PRO A 100 -14.77 27.82 -34.11
N LYS A 101 -13.50 28.27 -34.04
CA LYS A 101 -13.06 29.58 -34.58
C LYS A 101 -13.29 29.77 -36.09
N ALA A 102 -13.46 28.69 -36.84
CA ALA A 102 -13.40 28.72 -38.30
C ALA A 102 -14.73 29.13 -38.95
N HIS A 103 -15.86 28.64 -38.44
CA HIS A 103 -17.18 28.85 -39.05
C HIS A 103 -18.28 28.74 -37.98
N PRO A 104 -19.33 29.59 -38.02
CA PRO A 104 -20.52 29.39 -37.18
C PRO A 104 -21.20 28.07 -37.52
N TYR A 105 -21.87 27.46 -36.54
CA TYR A 105 -22.67 26.27 -36.82
C TYR A 105 -23.84 26.61 -37.73
N ARG A 106 -24.12 25.73 -38.69
CA ARG A 106 -25.31 25.85 -39.54
C ARG A 106 -26.44 25.07 -38.89
N ILE A 107 -27.58 25.72 -38.75
CA ILE A 107 -28.80 25.09 -38.25
C ILE A 107 -29.27 24.08 -39.31
N PRO A 108 -29.39 22.78 -38.97
CA PRO A 108 -29.78 21.77 -39.93
C PRO A 108 -31.29 21.84 -40.20
N THR A 109 -31.67 21.81 -41.47
CA THR A 109 -33.08 21.81 -41.91
C THR A 109 -33.53 20.45 -42.46
N ASN A 110 -32.57 19.55 -42.71
CA ASN A 110 -32.81 18.23 -43.27
C ASN A 110 -31.77 17.22 -42.76
N ARG A 111 -31.98 15.94 -43.11
CA ARG A 111 -31.15 14.82 -42.66
C ARG A 111 -29.69 14.93 -43.12
N ASP A 112 -29.46 15.33 -44.37
CA ASP A 112 -28.11 15.43 -44.93
C ASP A 112 -27.31 16.54 -44.24
N GLU A 113 -27.95 17.67 -43.94
CA GLU A 113 -27.36 18.77 -43.17
C GLU A 113 -27.05 18.37 -41.72
N LEU A 114 -27.95 17.62 -41.08
CA LEU A 114 -27.74 17.07 -39.74
C LEU A 114 -26.53 16.13 -39.71
N GLU A 115 -26.43 15.20 -40.65
CA GLU A 115 -25.29 14.28 -40.75
C GLU A 115 -23.98 15.02 -41.04
N GLY A 116 -24.03 16.08 -41.86
CA GLY A 116 -22.91 16.99 -42.08
C GLY A 116 -22.46 17.70 -40.80
N LEU A 117 -23.40 18.23 -40.02
CA LEU A 117 -23.13 18.88 -38.73
C LEU A 117 -22.51 17.90 -37.73
N LEU A 118 -23.11 16.72 -37.56
CA LEU A 118 -22.61 15.69 -36.64
C LEU A 118 -21.23 15.14 -37.05
N SER A 119 -20.96 15.09 -38.35
CA SER A 119 -19.64 14.72 -38.87
C SER A 119 -18.54 15.70 -38.46
N SER A 120 -18.89 16.96 -38.25
CA SER A 120 -17.98 18.03 -37.81
C SER A 120 -17.67 18.04 -36.31
N LEU A 121 -18.39 17.24 -35.51
CA LEU A 121 -18.16 17.16 -34.06
C LEU A 121 -16.73 16.67 -33.73
N PRO A 122 -16.17 17.12 -32.58
CA PRO A 122 -14.85 16.68 -32.13
C PRO A 122 -14.74 15.15 -32.04
N ASP A 123 -13.53 14.64 -32.21
CA ASP A 123 -13.28 13.21 -32.04
C ASP A 123 -13.71 12.73 -30.64
N GLY A 124 -14.34 11.56 -30.60
CA GLY A 124 -14.86 10.97 -29.37
C GLY A 124 -16.33 11.27 -29.09
N PHE A 125 -16.98 12.08 -29.91
CA PHE A 125 -18.44 12.18 -29.97
C PHE A 125 -19.05 11.13 -30.88
N ALA A 126 -20.22 10.63 -30.50
CA ALA A 126 -21.07 9.81 -31.36
C ALA A 126 -21.66 10.69 -32.47
N LYS A 127 -21.47 10.27 -33.72
CA LYS A 127 -21.89 11.02 -34.93
C LYS A 127 -23.18 10.49 -35.56
N ASP A 128 -23.70 9.38 -35.04
CA ASP A 128 -24.89 8.70 -35.54
C ASP A 128 -26.09 9.08 -34.67
N TRP A 129 -27.01 9.86 -35.24
CA TRP A 129 -28.22 10.33 -34.58
C TRP A 129 -29.25 9.22 -34.34
N GLN A 130 -29.11 8.04 -34.96
CA GLN A 130 -30.05 6.91 -34.84
C GLN A 130 -29.73 6.02 -33.64
N ILE A 131 -28.46 5.98 -33.22
CA ILE A 131 -27.97 5.14 -32.12
C ILE A 131 -27.91 5.95 -30.81
N GLY A 132 -27.62 7.25 -30.92
CA GLY A 132 -27.67 8.20 -29.82
C GLY A 132 -26.45 9.07 -29.73
N LEU A 133 -26.69 10.36 -29.52
CA LEU A 133 -25.65 11.39 -29.40
C LEU A 133 -25.00 11.41 -28.00
N GLY A 134 -23.88 12.14 -27.89
CA GLY A 134 -23.05 12.24 -26.69
C GLY A 134 -21.60 11.77 -26.95
N LEU A 135 -20.89 11.37 -25.91
CA LEU A 135 -19.57 10.74 -26.06
C LEU A 135 -19.68 9.27 -26.47
N LEU A 136 -18.70 8.79 -27.23
CA LEU A 136 -18.53 7.37 -27.52
C LEU A 136 -18.34 6.57 -26.21
N TRP A 137 -18.76 5.31 -26.22
CA TRP A 137 -18.79 4.45 -25.05
C TRP A 137 -17.42 4.31 -24.37
N GLU A 138 -16.33 4.32 -25.14
CA GLU A 138 -14.95 4.24 -24.66
C GLU A 138 -14.57 5.43 -23.77
N TYR A 139 -15.22 6.58 -23.96
CA TYR A 139 -14.93 7.84 -23.26
C TYR A 139 -15.98 8.19 -22.19
N ARG A 140 -16.94 7.30 -21.93
CA ARG A 140 -18.00 7.50 -20.91
C ARG A 140 -17.46 7.84 -19.52
N PHE A 141 -16.27 7.35 -19.18
CA PHE A 141 -15.61 7.61 -17.89
C PHE A 141 -15.36 9.10 -17.64
N ILE A 142 -15.26 9.92 -18.70
CA ILE A 142 -15.14 11.38 -18.58
C ILE A 142 -16.42 11.95 -17.99
N ILE A 143 -17.58 11.57 -18.53
CA ILE A 143 -18.88 12.03 -18.03
C ILE A 143 -19.16 11.44 -16.65
N GLU A 144 -18.92 10.13 -16.45
CA GLU A 144 -19.10 9.48 -15.13
C GLU A 144 -18.29 10.18 -14.03
N SER A 145 -17.02 10.54 -14.31
CA SER A 145 -16.18 11.26 -13.34
C SER A 145 -16.70 12.67 -13.01
N ILE A 146 -17.37 13.33 -13.96
CA ILE A 146 -18.00 14.64 -13.73
C ILE A 146 -19.32 14.46 -12.98
N SER A 147 -20.11 13.45 -13.34
CA SER A 147 -21.36 13.07 -12.67
C SER A 147 -21.15 12.76 -11.19
N ASP A 148 -20.05 12.11 -10.82
CA ASP A 148 -19.70 11.74 -9.45
C ASP A 148 -19.46 12.94 -8.52
N ILE A 149 -19.22 14.15 -9.07
CA ILE A 149 -19.04 15.37 -8.27
C ILE A 149 -20.36 15.79 -7.60
N GLY A 150 -21.51 15.41 -8.18
CA GLY A 150 -22.85 15.83 -7.74
C GLY A 150 -23.24 17.22 -8.26
N ASP A 151 -24.55 17.46 -8.36
CA ASP A 151 -25.18 18.76 -8.73
C ASP A 151 -24.76 19.38 -10.09
N ILE A 152 -24.15 18.59 -10.98
CA ILE A 152 -23.79 19.01 -12.34
C ILE A 152 -24.81 18.44 -13.33
N HIS A 153 -25.46 19.33 -14.09
CA HIS A 153 -26.46 18.98 -15.10
C HIS A 153 -25.97 19.22 -16.54
N THR A 154 -25.00 20.12 -16.72
CA THR A 154 -24.51 20.53 -18.04
C THR A 154 -22.99 20.45 -18.10
N ILE A 155 -22.45 19.84 -19.14
CA ILE A 155 -21.01 19.88 -19.45
C ILE A 155 -20.79 20.84 -20.60
N VAL A 156 -20.01 21.89 -20.39
CA VAL A 156 -19.63 22.88 -21.40
C VAL A 156 -18.24 22.56 -21.90
N ILE A 157 -18.13 22.15 -23.16
CA ILE A 157 -16.86 21.98 -23.85
C ILE A 157 -16.58 23.24 -24.65
N HIS A 158 -15.48 23.90 -24.31
CA HIS A 158 -15.12 25.20 -24.88
C HIS A 158 -13.63 25.29 -25.19
N GLY A 159 -13.27 26.30 -25.98
CA GLY A 159 -11.90 26.60 -26.36
C GLY A 159 -11.41 27.96 -25.86
N GLU A 160 -10.50 28.54 -26.64
CA GLU A 160 -9.90 29.87 -26.42
C GLU A 160 -9.01 29.95 -25.18
N ASP A 161 -9.14 31.01 -24.38
CA ASP A 161 -8.35 31.24 -23.17
C ASP A 161 -8.60 30.18 -22.08
N GLY A 162 -9.66 29.38 -22.24
CA GLY A 162 -10.03 28.28 -21.36
C GLY A 162 -9.85 26.89 -21.98
N SER A 163 -9.03 26.75 -23.03
CA SER A 163 -8.79 25.47 -23.73
C SER A 163 -8.26 24.34 -22.83
N ASP A 164 -7.66 24.63 -21.66
CA ASP A 164 -7.26 23.65 -20.65
C ASP A 164 -8.11 23.71 -19.35
N ASP A 165 -9.30 24.31 -19.41
CA ASP A 165 -10.13 24.50 -18.22
C ASP A 165 -10.70 23.19 -17.64
N ALA A 166 -10.83 23.18 -16.32
CA ALA A 166 -11.59 22.22 -15.53
C ALA A 166 -12.21 22.99 -14.35
N LYS A 167 -13.33 23.66 -14.61
CA LYS A 167 -13.97 24.59 -13.66
C LYS A 167 -15.44 24.23 -13.44
N ILE A 168 -15.93 24.48 -12.23
CA ILE A 168 -17.35 24.31 -11.89
C ILE A 168 -17.95 25.70 -11.67
N HIS A 169 -19.05 25.99 -12.37
CA HIS A 169 -19.81 27.22 -12.21
C HIS A 169 -21.30 26.87 -12.09
N GLY A 170 -21.84 26.92 -10.87
CA GLY A 170 -23.19 26.47 -10.59
C GLY A 170 -23.36 24.99 -10.91
N SER A 171 -24.36 24.65 -11.72
CA SER A 171 -24.63 23.28 -12.19
C SER A 171 -23.95 22.94 -13.53
N SER A 172 -23.00 23.77 -13.97
CA SER A 172 -22.27 23.57 -15.23
C SER A 172 -20.79 23.29 -14.99
N TYR A 173 -20.26 22.27 -15.66
CA TYR A 173 -18.85 21.92 -15.67
C TYR A 173 -18.19 22.40 -16.97
N TYR A 174 -17.20 23.28 -16.86
CA TYR A 174 -16.45 23.83 -17.97
C TYR A 174 -15.19 22.98 -18.20
N LEU A 175 -15.17 22.30 -19.34
CA LEU A 175 -14.11 21.41 -19.79
C LEU A 175 -13.46 21.99 -21.06
N GLY A 176 -12.19 22.36 -20.95
CA GLY A 176 -11.40 22.83 -22.08
C GLY A 176 -11.20 21.73 -23.14
N ILE A 177 -11.24 22.11 -24.42
CA ILE A 177 -11.09 21.19 -25.55
C ILE A 177 -9.73 20.48 -25.59
N ASP A 178 -8.65 21.14 -25.16
CA ASP A 178 -7.31 20.53 -25.10
C ASP A 178 -7.23 19.54 -23.95
N ARG A 179 -7.83 19.87 -22.80
CA ARG A 179 -7.95 18.94 -21.67
C ARG A 179 -8.77 17.70 -22.03
N TYR A 180 -9.90 17.88 -22.69
CA TYR A 180 -10.71 16.77 -23.23
C TYR A 180 -9.88 15.89 -24.18
N SER A 181 -9.14 16.51 -25.11
CA SER A 181 -8.29 15.80 -26.06
C SER A 181 -7.16 15.00 -25.38
N GLU A 182 -6.55 15.54 -24.33
CA GLU A 182 -5.50 14.85 -23.56
C GLU A 182 -6.08 13.70 -22.73
N LEU A 183 -7.28 13.85 -22.15
CA LEU A 183 -7.99 12.78 -21.46
C LEU A 183 -8.30 11.63 -22.43
N LYS A 184 -8.86 11.94 -23.61
CA LYS A 184 -9.12 10.97 -24.68
C LYS A 184 -7.86 10.19 -25.05
N ARG A 185 -6.77 10.90 -25.39
CA ARG A 185 -5.47 10.27 -25.73
C ARG A 185 -4.94 9.40 -24.61
N SER A 186 -5.18 9.77 -23.35
CA SER A 186 -4.76 8.99 -22.18
C SER A 186 -5.58 7.69 -22.05
N LEU A 187 -6.89 7.75 -22.24
CA LEU A 187 -7.78 6.59 -22.26
C LEU A 187 -7.46 5.63 -23.42
N ASP A 188 -7.18 6.18 -24.61
CA ASP A 188 -6.77 5.41 -25.78
C ASP A 188 -5.45 4.67 -25.52
N ARG A 189 -4.44 5.38 -24.98
CA ARG A 189 -3.13 4.80 -24.61
C ARG A 189 -3.29 3.66 -23.60
N LEU A 190 -4.15 3.83 -22.60
CA LEU A 190 -4.42 2.82 -21.57
C LEU A 190 -5.08 1.57 -22.20
N SER A 191 -6.12 1.77 -23.00
CA SER A 191 -6.85 0.69 -23.67
C SER A 191 -5.94 -0.09 -24.61
N GLN A 192 -5.17 0.59 -25.47
CA GLN A 192 -4.24 -0.05 -26.40
C GLN A 192 -3.16 -0.86 -25.66
N ARG A 193 -2.65 -0.35 -24.53
CA ARG A 193 -1.65 -1.06 -23.71
C ARG A 193 -2.21 -2.37 -23.19
N HIS A 194 -3.37 -2.36 -22.53
CA HIS A 194 -3.98 -3.56 -21.99
C HIS A 194 -4.42 -4.54 -23.07
N GLN A 195 -4.90 -4.06 -24.22
CA GLN A 195 -5.23 -4.94 -25.36
C GLN A 195 -3.99 -5.65 -25.91
N ARG A 196 -2.85 -4.96 -26.02
CA ARG A 196 -1.58 -5.56 -26.45
C ARG A 196 -1.09 -6.62 -25.45
N GLU A 197 -1.14 -6.31 -24.15
CA GLU A 197 -0.79 -7.24 -23.09
C GLU A 197 -1.71 -8.47 -23.09
N THR A 198 -3.02 -8.26 -23.12
CA THR A 198 -4.03 -9.34 -23.20
C THR A 198 -3.81 -10.22 -24.43
N ARG A 199 -3.45 -9.65 -25.57
CA ARG A 199 -3.13 -10.41 -26.78
C ARG A 199 -1.90 -11.29 -26.57
N SER A 200 -0.84 -10.76 -25.97
CA SER A 200 0.38 -11.52 -25.66
C SER A 200 0.10 -12.65 -24.67
N ASP A 201 -0.67 -12.38 -23.62
CA ASP A 201 -1.05 -13.37 -22.62
C ASP A 201 -1.90 -14.49 -23.22
N LYS A 202 -2.90 -14.15 -24.05
CA LYS A 202 -3.70 -15.15 -24.80
C LYS A 202 -2.80 -16.03 -25.68
N GLN A 203 -1.84 -15.43 -26.39
CA GLN A 203 -0.89 -16.18 -27.20
C GLN A 203 0.00 -17.10 -26.35
N LEU A 204 0.47 -16.64 -25.19
CA LEU A 204 1.29 -17.45 -24.28
C LEU A 204 0.49 -18.62 -23.70
N VAL A 205 -0.75 -18.39 -23.25
CA VAL A 205 -1.63 -19.45 -22.73
C VAL A 205 -1.89 -20.51 -23.80
N CYS A 206 -2.24 -20.10 -25.03
CA CYS A 206 -2.41 -21.04 -26.14
C CYS A 206 -1.11 -21.78 -26.48
N TYR A 207 0.03 -21.09 -26.48
CA TYR A 207 1.32 -21.72 -26.72
C TYR A 207 1.65 -22.77 -25.66
N THR A 208 1.53 -22.42 -24.37
CA THR A 208 1.84 -23.33 -23.25
C THR A 208 0.90 -24.54 -23.24
N GLY A 209 -0.40 -24.31 -23.38
CA GLY A 209 -1.41 -25.38 -23.30
C GLY A 209 -1.50 -26.27 -24.55
N LEU A 210 -1.03 -25.79 -25.71
CA LEU A 210 -1.10 -26.54 -26.97
C LEU A 210 0.30 -26.95 -27.46
N ALA A 211 1.14 -25.98 -27.84
CA ALA A 211 2.41 -26.24 -28.52
C ALA A 211 3.47 -26.83 -27.59
N HIS A 212 3.66 -26.23 -26.41
CA HIS A 212 4.61 -26.73 -25.40
C HIS A 212 4.16 -28.07 -24.84
N ALA A 213 2.89 -28.22 -24.46
CA ALA A 213 2.34 -29.47 -23.94
C ALA A 213 2.45 -30.64 -24.95
N ALA A 214 2.34 -30.38 -26.25
CA ALA A 214 2.46 -31.41 -27.29
C ALA A 214 3.91 -31.84 -27.56
N ASP A 215 4.88 -30.91 -27.53
CA ASP A 215 6.31 -31.20 -27.76
C ASP A 215 7.21 -30.22 -26.99
N PRO A 216 7.56 -30.55 -25.73
CA PRO A 216 8.39 -29.69 -24.88
C PRO A 216 9.83 -29.51 -25.40
N ILE A 217 10.34 -30.46 -26.19
CA ILE A 217 11.73 -30.44 -26.68
C ILE A 217 11.88 -29.41 -27.80
N ARG A 218 10.94 -29.41 -28.75
CA ARG A 218 10.93 -28.41 -29.84
C ARG A 218 10.39 -27.05 -29.41
N ASN A 219 9.51 -27.02 -28.40
CA ASN A 219 8.86 -25.82 -27.92
C ASN A 219 9.17 -25.60 -26.43
N PRO A 220 10.34 -25.07 -26.06
CA PRO A 220 10.69 -24.84 -24.66
C PRO A 220 9.75 -23.83 -23.99
N GLU A 221 9.74 -23.85 -22.66
CA GLU A 221 8.96 -22.93 -21.84
C GLU A 221 9.30 -21.47 -22.16
N ARG A 222 8.26 -20.64 -22.26
CA ARG A 222 8.40 -19.20 -22.50
C ARG A 222 8.00 -18.45 -21.24
N PRO A 223 8.91 -17.72 -20.58
CA PRO A 223 8.52 -16.92 -19.43
C PRO A 223 7.63 -15.76 -19.86
N LYS A 224 6.67 -15.38 -19.00
CA LYS A 224 5.90 -14.15 -19.20
C LYS A 224 6.85 -12.96 -19.12
N LYS A 225 6.97 -12.21 -20.22
CA LYS A 225 7.68 -10.93 -20.22
C LYS A 225 6.79 -9.89 -19.57
N LEU A 226 7.18 -9.43 -18.39
CA LEU A 226 6.51 -8.29 -17.75
C LEU A 226 6.87 -7.01 -18.52
N PRO A 227 5.88 -6.13 -18.81
CA PRO A 227 6.16 -4.80 -19.33
C PRO A 227 7.15 -4.04 -18.43
N ALA A 228 7.90 -3.10 -19.00
CA ALA A 228 8.69 -2.18 -18.19
C ALA A 228 7.75 -1.36 -17.29
N ASN A 229 8.17 -1.09 -16.05
CA ASN A 229 7.49 -0.21 -15.10
C ASN A 229 6.09 -0.66 -14.63
N VAL A 230 5.70 -1.93 -14.75
CA VAL A 230 4.39 -2.43 -14.25
C VAL A 230 4.13 -2.01 -12.80
N LEU A 231 5.09 -2.25 -11.91
CA LEU A 231 4.96 -1.90 -10.49
C LEU A 231 4.90 -0.38 -10.29
N THR A 232 5.67 0.37 -11.07
CA THR A 232 5.67 1.84 -11.00
C THR A 232 4.34 2.43 -11.47
N ASP A 233 3.76 1.88 -12.53
CA ASP A 233 2.48 2.32 -13.09
C ASP A 233 1.34 2.00 -12.13
N LEU A 234 1.34 0.81 -11.51
CA LEU A 234 0.37 0.43 -10.47
C LEU A 234 0.39 1.43 -9.29
N ILE A 235 1.58 1.82 -8.83
CA ILE A 235 1.73 2.78 -7.72
C ILE A 235 1.34 4.20 -8.15
N LYS A 236 1.59 4.61 -9.40
CA LYS A 236 1.27 5.96 -9.88
C LYS A 236 -0.23 6.17 -10.18
N LEU A 237 -0.93 5.12 -10.62
CA LEU A 237 -2.36 5.19 -10.93
C LEU A 237 -3.23 5.32 -9.67
N GLY A 238 -2.81 4.74 -8.54
CA GLY A 238 -3.48 4.90 -7.25
C GLY A 238 -2.81 5.99 -6.39
N ARG A 239 -3.46 7.13 -6.17
CA ARG A 239 -3.05 8.07 -5.11
C ARG A 239 -3.41 7.51 -3.74
N GLY A 240 -2.66 6.52 -3.27
CA GLY A 240 -2.85 5.91 -1.95
C GLY A 240 -2.06 4.60 -1.80
N ARG A 241 -1.67 4.26 -0.57
CA ARG A 241 -1.06 2.96 -0.28
C ARG A 241 -2.13 1.87 -0.48
N SER A 242 -2.18 1.26 -1.66
CA SER A 242 -3.02 0.09 -1.90
C SER A 242 -2.56 -1.05 -0.98
N GLN A 243 -3.45 -1.55 -0.12
CA GLN A 243 -3.14 -2.72 0.69
C GLN A 243 -3.07 -3.95 -0.24
N LEU A 244 -1.88 -4.55 -0.35
CA LEU A 244 -1.69 -5.79 -1.10
C LEU A 244 -2.34 -6.96 -0.37
N SER A 245 -2.95 -7.88 -1.12
CA SER A 245 -3.45 -9.15 -0.57
C SER A 245 -2.29 -10.00 0.00
N THR A 246 -2.57 -10.95 0.89
CA THR A 246 -1.52 -11.83 1.44
C THR A 246 -0.77 -12.61 0.36
N ALA A 247 -1.45 -13.01 -0.72
CA ALA A 247 -0.82 -13.69 -1.85
C ALA A 247 0.13 -12.76 -2.63
N ASP A 248 -0.28 -11.50 -2.83
CA ASP A 248 0.55 -10.49 -3.50
C ASP A 248 1.73 -10.06 -2.64
N GLN A 249 1.55 -9.93 -1.32
CA GLN A 249 2.63 -9.66 -0.37
C GLN A 249 3.70 -10.75 -0.45
N LYS A 250 3.30 -12.03 -0.43
CA LYS A 250 4.23 -13.16 -0.58
C LYS A 250 4.98 -13.11 -1.91
N SER A 251 4.26 -12.83 -2.99
CA SER A 251 4.84 -12.72 -4.33
C SER A 251 5.82 -11.55 -4.45
N ALA A 252 5.50 -10.40 -3.86
CA ALA A 252 6.38 -9.23 -3.83
C ALA A 252 7.67 -9.51 -3.05
N VAL A 253 7.58 -10.16 -1.88
CA VAL A 253 8.75 -10.57 -1.10
C VAL A 253 9.64 -11.54 -1.91
N ASN A 254 9.04 -12.52 -2.59
CA ASN A 254 9.79 -13.46 -3.43
C ASN A 254 10.47 -12.73 -4.61
N LEU A 255 9.77 -11.81 -5.26
CA LEU A 255 10.34 -11.02 -6.35
C LEU A 255 11.58 -10.22 -5.92
N VAL A 256 11.54 -9.61 -4.72
CA VAL A 256 12.69 -8.91 -4.15
C VAL A 256 13.82 -9.88 -3.84
N LYS A 257 13.53 -11.06 -3.25
CA LYS A 257 14.53 -12.09 -2.95
C LYS A 257 15.24 -12.58 -4.21
N ASP A 258 14.49 -12.89 -5.26
CA ASP A 258 15.03 -13.41 -6.53
C ASP A 258 15.92 -12.39 -7.25
N ASN A 259 15.73 -11.09 -6.97
CA ASN A 259 16.49 -10.00 -7.58
C ASN A 259 17.52 -9.36 -6.62
N ALA A 260 17.66 -9.86 -5.38
CA ALA A 260 18.48 -9.23 -4.35
C ALA A 260 19.95 -9.09 -4.78
N ASP A 261 20.54 -10.11 -5.41
CA ASP A 261 21.92 -10.08 -5.90
C ASP A 261 22.13 -9.04 -7.01
N VAL A 262 21.12 -8.84 -7.86
CA VAL A 262 21.16 -7.85 -8.94
C VAL A 262 21.06 -6.44 -8.36
N ILE A 263 20.17 -6.23 -7.39
CA ILE A 263 20.01 -4.95 -6.70
C ILE A 263 21.28 -4.62 -5.92
N ALA A 264 21.87 -5.58 -5.20
CA ALA A 264 23.10 -5.39 -4.45
C ALA A 264 24.27 -4.92 -5.33
N LYS A 265 24.38 -5.45 -6.56
CA LYS A 265 25.43 -5.05 -7.51
C LYS A 265 25.19 -3.69 -8.17
N LYS A 266 23.93 -3.35 -8.47
CA LYS A 266 23.58 -2.13 -9.23
C LYS A 266 23.27 -0.92 -8.35
N THR A 267 22.62 -1.15 -7.21
CA THR A 267 22.11 -0.10 -6.33
C THR A 267 22.15 -0.59 -4.87
N PRO A 268 23.36 -0.79 -4.31
CA PRO A 268 23.52 -1.38 -2.98
C PRO A 268 22.80 -0.61 -1.88
N MET A 269 22.77 0.73 -1.98
CA MET A 269 22.13 1.58 -0.96
C MET A 269 20.62 1.30 -0.85
N MET A 270 19.94 1.02 -1.97
CA MET A 270 18.51 0.70 -1.97
C MET A 270 18.20 -0.56 -1.16
N LEU A 271 19.06 -1.58 -1.26
CA LEU A 271 18.89 -2.82 -0.51
C LEU A 271 19.24 -2.63 0.98
N LEU A 272 20.23 -1.80 1.28
CA LEU A 272 20.60 -1.46 2.66
C LEU A 272 19.48 -0.65 3.35
N ASP A 273 18.89 0.33 2.66
CA ASP A 273 17.77 1.11 3.16
C ASP A 273 16.55 0.21 3.40
N LEU A 274 16.24 -0.67 2.44
CA LEU A 274 15.16 -1.65 2.60
C LEU A 274 15.40 -2.57 3.81
N LYS A 275 16.64 -3.06 3.98
CA LYS A 275 17.01 -3.89 5.13
C LYS A 275 16.81 -3.12 6.44
N ALA A 276 17.28 -1.88 6.51
CA ALA A 276 17.12 -1.03 7.70
C ALA A 276 15.64 -0.78 8.03
N ASP A 277 14.80 -0.54 7.01
CA ASP A 277 13.35 -0.38 7.20
C ASP A 277 12.67 -1.65 7.70
N ILE A 278 13.05 -2.82 7.16
CA ILE A 278 12.55 -4.12 7.63
C ILE A 278 12.98 -4.37 9.07
N GLU A 279 14.25 -4.14 9.40
CA GLU A 279 14.79 -4.30 10.75
C GLU A 279 14.07 -3.37 11.74
N ARG A 280 13.81 -2.12 11.35
CA ARG A 280 13.04 -1.17 12.17
C ARG A 280 11.63 -1.67 12.46
N VAL A 281 10.88 -2.07 11.43
CA VAL A 281 9.49 -2.54 11.59
C VAL A 281 9.45 -3.82 12.44
N THR A 282 10.30 -4.80 12.14
CA THR A 282 10.33 -6.08 12.86
C THR A 282 10.77 -5.93 14.31
N LEU A 283 11.75 -5.05 14.58
CA LEU A 283 12.16 -4.73 15.95
C LEU A 283 11.06 -3.99 16.72
N GLY A 284 10.34 -3.07 16.08
CA GLY A 284 9.18 -2.41 16.68
C GLY A 284 8.10 -3.39 17.11
N GLU A 285 7.72 -4.34 16.25
CA GLU A 285 6.78 -5.41 16.59
C GLU A 285 7.28 -6.31 17.73
N LEU A 286 8.59 -6.59 17.78
CA LEU A 286 9.18 -7.35 18.86
C LEU A 286 9.12 -6.62 20.20
N VAL A 287 9.44 -5.32 20.22
CA VAL A 287 9.36 -4.47 21.42
C VAL A 287 7.93 -4.49 21.97
N GLU A 288 6.92 -4.39 21.11
CA GLU A 288 5.51 -4.47 21.53
C GLU A 288 5.15 -5.86 22.07
N ARG A 289 5.61 -6.95 21.46
CA ARG A 289 5.45 -8.30 22.01
C ARG A 289 6.11 -8.45 23.39
N TYR A 290 7.30 -7.89 23.58
CA TYR A 290 8.01 -7.88 24.87
C TYR A 290 7.21 -7.14 25.95
N LYS A 291 6.71 -5.94 25.64
CA LYS A 291 5.86 -5.14 26.54
C LYS A 291 4.59 -5.90 26.94
N ASN A 292 3.97 -6.58 25.98
CA ASN A 292 2.78 -7.40 26.23
C ASN A 292 3.08 -8.58 27.17
N LEU A 293 4.24 -9.25 27.04
CA LEU A 293 4.66 -10.27 27.99
C LEU A 293 4.91 -9.70 29.40
N MET A 294 5.47 -8.49 29.46
CA MET A 294 5.69 -7.77 30.71
C MET A 294 4.37 -7.37 31.40
N SER A 295 3.34 -6.98 30.66
CA SER A 295 2.03 -6.59 31.23
C SER A 295 1.17 -7.81 31.60
N ALA A 296 1.18 -8.86 30.79
CA ALA A 296 0.29 -10.02 30.92
C ALA A 296 0.68 -11.05 32.00
N ASP A 297 1.71 -10.78 32.82
CA ASP A 297 2.21 -11.69 33.85
C ASP A 297 2.53 -13.11 33.32
N ALA A 298 3.17 -13.16 32.16
CA ALA A 298 3.46 -14.41 31.46
C ALA A 298 4.32 -15.36 32.32
N LYS A 299 3.92 -16.63 32.42
CA LYS A 299 4.66 -17.68 33.13
C LYS A 299 6.12 -17.78 32.64
N LYS A 300 7.03 -18.26 33.51
CA LYS A 300 8.46 -18.46 33.19
C LYS A 300 8.69 -19.22 31.87
N ASP A 301 7.95 -20.29 31.62
CA ASP A 301 8.10 -21.08 30.38
C ASP A 301 7.82 -20.26 29.11
N ARG A 302 6.86 -19.33 29.17
CA ARG A 302 6.55 -18.44 28.05
C ARG A 302 7.65 -17.42 27.81
N TRP A 303 8.28 -16.91 28.87
CA TRP A 303 9.47 -16.06 28.77
C TRP A 303 10.65 -16.81 28.17
N GLN A 304 10.84 -18.07 28.58
CA GLN A 304 11.90 -18.90 28.03
C GLN A 304 11.70 -19.14 26.54
N GLN A 305 10.49 -19.56 26.10
CA GLN A 305 10.19 -19.75 24.68
C GLN A 305 10.40 -18.46 23.89
N PHE A 306 9.95 -17.32 24.42
CA PHE A 306 10.13 -16.04 23.76
C PHE A 306 11.61 -15.66 23.54
N LEU A 307 12.48 -15.96 24.51
CA LEU A 307 13.92 -15.69 24.40
C LEU A 307 14.66 -16.72 23.53
N VAL A 308 14.16 -17.96 23.44
CA VAL A 308 14.60 -18.96 22.45
C VAL A 308 14.29 -18.48 21.03
N ASP A 309 13.07 -18.00 20.80
CA ASP A 309 12.64 -17.52 19.49
C ASP A 309 13.35 -16.21 19.09
N ASN A 310 13.94 -15.48 20.06
CA ASN A 310 14.57 -14.18 19.87
C ASN A 310 15.92 -14.10 20.62
N PRO A 311 16.92 -14.91 20.24
CA PRO A 311 18.17 -15.06 21.00
C PRO A 311 19.02 -13.79 21.02
N PHE A 312 18.81 -12.87 20.07
CA PHE A 312 19.51 -11.57 20.06
C PHE A 312 19.15 -10.68 21.25
N ILE A 313 18.00 -10.93 21.91
CA ILE A 313 17.67 -10.23 23.17
C ILE A 313 18.68 -10.62 24.26
N LEU A 314 19.17 -11.87 24.24
CA LEU A 314 20.20 -12.35 25.16
C LEU A 314 21.57 -11.74 24.83
N ASP A 315 21.88 -11.44 23.56
CA ASP A 315 23.10 -10.69 23.19
C ASP A 315 23.19 -9.38 23.97
N MET A 316 22.06 -8.73 24.22
CA MET A 316 22.00 -7.47 24.97
C MET A 316 22.37 -7.63 26.44
N ALA A 317 22.41 -8.84 26.99
CA ALA A 317 22.91 -9.09 28.34
C ALA A 317 24.45 -9.16 28.41
N PHE A 318 25.13 -9.27 27.26
CA PHE A 318 26.59 -9.40 27.16
C PHE A 318 27.24 -8.16 26.54
N SER A 319 28.54 -8.02 26.73
CA SER A 319 29.37 -7.01 26.06
C SER A 319 29.94 -7.51 24.72
N TYR A 320 29.55 -8.70 24.28
CA TYR A 320 30.03 -9.35 23.06
C TYR A 320 28.92 -10.21 22.45
N PRO A 321 28.93 -10.45 21.12
CA PRO A 321 27.94 -11.29 20.47
C PRO A 321 28.03 -12.76 20.94
N ILE A 322 26.89 -13.35 21.27
CA ILE A 322 26.76 -14.75 21.68
C ILE A 322 25.94 -15.55 20.66
N LYS A 323 26.05 -16.87 20.74
CA LYS A 323 25.12 -17.81 20.13
C LYS A 323 24.58 -18.75 21.20
N VAL A 324 23.31 -19.12 21.09
CA VAL A 324 22.74 -20.17 21.94
C VAL A 324 23.28 -21.51 21.47
N VAL A 325 23.90 -22.25 22.39
CA VAL A 325 24.48 -23.58 22.12
C VAL A 325 23.48 -24.67 22.50
N CYS A 326 22.79 -24.50 23.64
CA CYS A 326 21.81 -25.47 24.12
C CYS A 326 20.76 -24.80 25.00
N GLU A 327 19.51 -25.22 24.83
CA GLU A 327 18.37 -24.84 25.67
C GLU A 327 18.18 -25.87 26.78
N ARG A 328 18.01 -25.41 28.03
CA ARG A 328 17.92 -26.29 29.21
C ARG A 328 19.05 -27.32 29.30
N PRO A 329 20.33 -26.93 29.14
CA PRO A 329 21.47 -27.85 29.18
C PRO A 329 21.53 -28.56 30.53
N TYR A 330 21.86 -29.86 30.48
CA TYR A 330 22.36 -30.56 31.65
C TYR A 330 23.75 -30.01 31.98
N VAL A 331 23.91 -29.47 33.19
CA VAL A 331 25.17 -28.86 33.65
C VAL A 331 25.81 -29.65 34.80
N GLY A 332 25.35 -30.88 35.02
CA GLY A 332 26.03 -31.86 35.85
C GLY A 332 25.36 -32.23 37.16
N SER A 333 26.14 -32.82 38.08
CA SER A 333 25.75 -33.16 39.46
C SER A 333 24.68 -34.27 39.63
N LYS A 334 24.58 -35.21 38.69
CA LYS A 334 23.74 -36.41 38.91
C LYS A 334 24.33 -37.20 40.08
N ARG A 335 23.48 -37.58 41.03
CA ARG A 335 23.86 -38.54 42.09
C ARG A 335 24.10 -39.91 41.46
N PHE A 336 24.78 -40.81 42.17
CA PHE A 336 25.03 -42.20 41.74
C PHE A 336 23.74 -42.97 41.36
N ASN A 337 22.58 -42.57 41.88
CA ASN A 337 21.28 -43.15 41.53
C ASN A 337 20.61 -42.48 40.31
N GLY A 338 21.35 -41.67 39.54
CA GLY A 338 20.86 -40.95 38.36
C GLY A 338 19.95 -39.76 38.62
N ARG A 339 19.61 -39.45 39.89
CA ARG A 339 18.70 -38.34 40.26
C ARG A 339 19.45 -37.08 40.67
N GLY A 340 18.78 -35.94 40.56
CA GLY A 340 19.27 -34.66 41.09
C GLY A 340 20.24 -33.90 40.16
N GLY A 341 20.11 -34.09 38.84
CA GLY A 341 20.88 -33.32 37.88
C GLY A 341 20.53 -31.83 37.89
N ASN A 342 21.55 -30.98 37.76
CA ASN A 342 21.38 -29.54 37.60
C ASN A 342 21.16 -29.22 36.13
N TYR A 343 20.23 -28.33 35.86
CA TYR A 343 19.96 -27.77 34.54
C TYR A 343 20.05 -26.25 34.62
N SER A 344 20.66 -25.62 33.64
CA SER A 344 20.61 -24.16 33.46
C SER A 344 19.51 -23.81 32.46
N ASP A 345 19.08 -22.55 32.36
CA ASP A 345 18.07 -22.18 31.35
C ASP A 345 18.70 -22.09 29.95
N PHE A 346 19.90 -21.53 29.83
CA PHE A 346 20.65 -21.45 28.57
C PHE A 346 22.16 -21.69 28.76
N LEU A 347 22.75 -22.45 27.84
CA LEU A 347 24.19 -22.45 27.58
C LEU A 347 24.44 -21.69 26.28
N VAL A 348 25.27 -20.66 26.36
CA VAL A 348 25.61 -19.80 25.21
C VAL A 348 27.12 -19.79 25.02
N ALA A 349 27.59 -19.41 23.83
CA ALA A 349 29.01 -19.25 23.55
C ALA A 349 29.28 -17.94 22.82
N ALA A 350 30.42 -17.32 23.13
CA ALA A 350 30.92 -16.18 22.38
C ALA A 350 31.19 -16.59 20.93
N LYS A 351 30.64 -15.84 19.95
CA LYS A 351 30.75 -16.22 18.53
C LYS A 351 32.19 -16.28 18.02
N SER A 352 33.08 -15.45 18.55
CA SER A 352 34.48 -15.32 18.10
C SER A 352 35.46 -16.29 18.76
N THR A 353 35.17 -16.76 19.98
CA THR A 353 36.13 -17.53 20.78
C THR A 353 35.62 -18.91 21.20
N GLY A 354 34.33 -19.20 21.01
CA GLY A 354 33.71 -20.44 21.47
C GLY A 354 33.62 -20.58 22.99
N ASN A 355 34.00 -19.54 23.73
CA ASN A 355 33.98 -19.56 25.20
C ASN A 355 32.54 -19.47 25.73
N VAL A 356 32.15 -20.40 26.59
CA VAL A 356 30.76 -20.55 27.03
C VAL A 356 30.39 -19.64 28.20
N ALA A 357 29.11 -19.33 28.30
CA ALA A 357 28.49 -18.65 29.43
C ALA A 357 27.15 -19.32 29.78
N LEU A 358 26.71 -19.14 31.02
CA LEU A 358 25.45 -19.63 31.53
C LEU A 358 24.47 -18.47 31.75
N ILE A 359 23.21 -18.71 31.45
CA ILE A 359 22.12 -17.77 31.74
C ILE A 359 21.05 -18.50 32.55
N GLU A 360 20.72 -17.95 33.71
CA GLU A 360 19.57 -18.36 34.53
C GLU A 360 18.52 -17.25 34.46
N ILE A 361 17.29 -17.62 34.16
CA ILE A 361 16.16 -16.70 34.00
C ILE A 361 15.11 -16.99 35.07
N LYS A 362 14.65 -15.93 35.73
CA LYS A 362 13.51 -15.96 36.66
C LYS A 362 12.37 -15.11 36.11
N HIS A 363 11.33 -14.94 36.92
CA HIS A 363 10.16 -14.16 36.52
C HIS A 363 10.45 -12.64 36.66
N PRO A 364 9.96 -11.78 35.75
CA PRO A 364 10.12 -10.32 35.85
C PRO A 364 9.47 -9.69 37.09
N LYS A 365 8.50 -10.37 37.71
CA LYS A 365 7.87 -9.92 38.96
C LYS A 365 8.52 -10.46 40.23
N LYS A 366 9.63 -11.20 40.16
CA LYS A 366 10.35 -11.60 41.37
C LYS A 366 10.95 -10.36 42.04
N ASP A 367 10.75 -10.26 43.34
CA ASP A 367 11.37 -9.21 44.15
C ASP A 367 12.89 -9.35 44.08
N LEU A 368 13.59 -8.23 43.92
CA LEU A 368 15.06 -8.19 43.93
C LEU A 368 15.62 -8.00 45.34
N LEU A 369 14.84 -7.37 46.23
CA LEU A 369 15.26 -6.95 47.56
C LEU A 369 14.24 -7.38 48.60
N LYS A 370 14.70 -7.57 49.84
CA LYS A 370 13.81 -7.84 50.98
C LYS A 370 13.08 -6.56 51.40
N THR A 371 11.82 -6.72 51.80
CA THR A 371 11.01 -5.69 52.45
C THR A 371 10.54 -6.20 53.82
N PRO A 372 10.53 -5.35 54.87
CA PRO A 372 10.96 -3.95 54.91
C PRO A 372 12.50 -3.77 54.83
N ALA A 373 12.95 -2.52 54.78
CA ALA A 373 14.39 -2.19 54.80
C ALA A 373 15.04 -2.75 56.07
N TYR A 374 16.33 -3.09 55.99
CA TYR A 374 17.07 -3.61 57.12
C TYR A 374 17.37 -2.54 58.18
N ARG A 375 18.37 -1.69 57.96
CA ARG A 375 18.69 -0.53 58.81
C ARG A 375 19.09 0.62 57.91
N ASN A 376 18.75 1.85 58.29
CA ASN A 376 19.17 3.08 57.59
C ASN A 376 18.92 3.04 56.07
N ASN A 377 17.72 2.63 55.64
CA ASN A 377 17.35 2.48 54.23
C ASN A 377 18.32 1.59 53.42
N THR A 378 18.88 0.57 54.06
CA THR A 378 19.70 -0.48 53.43
C THR A 378 18.82 -1.69 53.18
N TYR A 379 18.81 -2.20 51.96
CA TYR A 379 17.99 -3.35 51.58
C TYR A 379 18.88 -4.53 51.20
N GLY A 380 18.64 -5.69 51.83
CA GLY A 380 19.34 -6.92 51.44
C GLY A 380 18.71 -7.58 50.20
N PRO A 381 19.44 -8.44 49.49
CA PRO A 381 18.90 -9.19 48.35
C PRO A 381 17.75 -10.10 48.81
N SER A 382 16.73 -10.24 47.97
CA SER A 382 15.62 -11.16 48.22
C SER A 382 16.09 -12.63 48.27
N ILE A 383 15.24 -13.52 48.77
CA ILE A 383 15.49 -14.97 48.73
C ILE A 383 15.62 -15.45 47.27
N GLU A 384 14.81 -14.91 46.38
CA GLU A 384 14.82 -15.25 44.95
C GLU A 384 16.11 -14.81 44.26
N LEU A 385 16.57 -13.58 44.50
CA LEU A 385 17.81 -13.07 43.91
C LEU A 385 19.03 -13.81 44.46
N SER A 386 19.16 -13.89 45.79
CA SER A 386 20.29 -14.59 46.41
C SER A 386 20.31 -16.08 46.06
N GLY A 387 19.14 -16.73 46.02
CA GLY A 387 18.99 -18.12 45.59
C GLY A 387 19.40 -18.34 44.13
N SER A 388 19.03 -17.42 43.23
CA SER A 388 19.43 -17.50 41.81
C SER A 388 20.93 -17.33 41.61
N VAL A 389 21.56 -16.42 42.37
CA VAL A 389 23.02 -16.24 42.36
C VAL A 389 23.72 -17.50 42.87
N ALA A 390 23.27 -18.07 43.99
CA ALA A 390 23.84 -19.33 44.51
C ALA A 390 23.65 -20.49 43.52
N GLN A 391 22.49 -20.56 42.87
CA GLN A 391 22.16 -21.58 41.88
C GLN A 391 23.10 -21.51 40.67
N ILE A 392 23.27 -20.33 40.05
CA ILE A 392 24.10 -20.20 38.85
C ILE A 392 25.60 -20.40 39.14
N ILE A 393 26.07 -20.02 40.33
CA ILE A 393 27.44 -20.32 40.78
C ILE A 393 27.66 -21.83 40.87
N ASN A 394 26.70 -22.57 41.43
CA ASN A 394 26.78 -24.03 41.51
C ASN A 394 26.73 -24.67 40.12
N GLN A 395 25.81 -24.23 39.25
CA GLN A 395 25.71 -24.68 37.86
C GLN A 395 27.03 -24.47 37.11
N ARG A 396 27.64 -23.29 37.25
CA ARG A 396 28.95 -22.98 36.65
C ARG A 396 30.04 -23.92 37.13
N ALA A 397 30.15 -24.12 38.44
CA ALA A 397 31.16 -25.01 39.01
C ALA A 397 30.98 -26.47 38.55
N SER A 398 29.74 -26.92 38.35
CA SER A 398 29.45 -28.24 37.80
C SER A 398 29.79 -28.33 36.30
N LEU A 399 29.42 -27.33 35.49
CA LEU A 399 29.78 -27.27 34.08
C LEU A 399 31.30 -27.33 33.86
N GLN A 400 32.06 -26.56 34.64
CA GLN A 400 33.53 -26.54 34.52
C GLN A 400 34.17 -27.88 34.88
N ARG A 401 33.57 -28.67 35.78
CA ARG A 401 34.06 -30.01 36.14
C ARG A 401 33.72 -31.05 35.09
N GLU A 402 32.54 -30.94 34.47
CA GLU A 402 31.99 -31.98 33.58
C GLU A 402 32.16 -31.65 32.08
N ILE A 403 32.89 -30.58 31.76
CA ILE A 403 33.02 -30.08 30.38
C ILE A 403 33.57 -31.12 29.38
N LEU A 404 34.48 -32.00 29.81
CA LEU A 404 35.06 -33.00 28.90
C LEU A 404 34.02 -34.01 28.43
N GLN A 405 33.07 -34.39 29.28
CA GLN A 405 31.98 -35.28 28.93
C GLN A 405 30.93 -34.55 28.08
N LEU A 406 30.61 -33.30 28.43
CA LEU A 406 29.62 -32.50 27.71
C LEU A 406 30.08 -32.10 26.31
N LYS A 407 31.39 -31.96 26.06
CA LYS A 407 31.92 -31.66 24.72
C LYS A 407 31.68 -32.77 23.70
N GLU A 408 31.61 -34.03 24.13
CA GLU A 408 31.29 -35.15 23.23
C GLU A 408 29.84 -35.08 22.74
N ASP A 409 28.94 -34.50 23.54
CA ASP A 409 27.52 -34.34 23.25
C ASP A 409 27.20 -33.05 22.46
N LEU A 410 28.17 -32.16 22.27
CA LEU A 410 28.00 -30.88 21.58
C LEU A 410 28.62 -30.92 20.19
N GLU A 411 27.86 -30.51 19.17
CA GLU A 411 28.33 -30.47 17.78
C GLU A 411 29.42 -29.39 17.52
N GLU A 412 29.61 -28.48 18.47
CA GLU A 412 30.39 -27.25 18.31
C GLU A 412 31.64 -27.23 19.22
N PRO A 413 32.79 -26.71 18.73
CA PRO A 413 34.00 -26.58 19.53
C PRO A 413 33.84 -25.46 20.57
N VAL A 414 33.37 -25.83 21.76
CA VAL A 414 33.17 -24.91 22.88
C VAL A 414 34.28 -24.99 23.92
N HIS A 415 34.50 -23.90 24.66
CA HIS A 415 35.53 -23.79 25.69
C HIS A 415 34.96 -23.23 27.01
N THR A 416 35.44 -23.72 28.15
CA THR A 416 35.07 -23.23 29.50
C THR A 416 36.24 -22.51 30.18
N TYR A 417 37.05 -21.76 29.43
CA TYR A 417 38.23 -21.07 29.98
C TYR A 417 37.82 -20.04 31.04
N ALA A 418 36.75 -19.29 30.78
CA ALA A 418 36.05 -18.47 31.75
C ALA A 418 34.56 -18.67 31.49
N VAL A 419 33.74 -18.91 32.51
CA VAL A 419 32.30 -19.12 32.31
C VAL A 419 31.53 -17.97 32.97
N PRO A 420 31.26 -16.87 32.24
CA PRO A 420 30.37 -15.84 32.72
C PRO A 420 29.01 -16.44 33.09
N ALA A 421 28.47 -15.98 34.21
CA ALA A 421 27.17 -16.41 34.72
C ALA A 421 26.25 -15.19 34.76
N ILE A 422 25.13 -15.24 34.04
CA ILE A 422 24.15 -14.14 34.00
C ILE A 422 22.85 -14.59 34.62
N VAL A 423 22.32 -13.77 35.54
CA VAL A 423 20.98 -13.93 36.08
C VAL A 423 20.08 -12.84 35.50
N VAL A 424 19.03 -13.23 34.81
CA VAL A 424 17.97 -12.33 34.34
C VAL A 424 16.76 -12.45 35.28
N ILE A 425 16.50 -11.42 36.09
CA ILE A 425 15.49 -11.48 37.16
C ILE A 425 14.87 -10.13 37.44
N GLY A 426 13.57 -10.13 37.74
CA GLY A 426 12.88 -8.99 38.35
C GLY A 426 12.82 -7.74 37.48
N ARG A 427 12.51 -6.62 38.15
CA ARG A 427 12.49 -5.27 37.59
C ARG A 427 13.29 -4.31 38.44
N THR A 428 13.92 -3.33 37.80
CA THR A 428 14.70 -2.30 38.48
C THR A 428 13.82 -1.56 39.51
N PRO A 429 14.25 -1.41 40.79
CA PRO A 429 13.46 -0.72 41.79
C PRO A 429 13.23 0.75 41.45
N SER A 430 12.00 1.22 41.62
CA SER A 430 11.64 2.64 41.43
C SER A 430 12.16 3.52 42.57
N ASP A 431 12.12 3.04 43.82
CA ASP A 431 12.63 3.75 44.98
C ASP A 431 14.16 3.96 44.94
N LYS A 432 14.60 5.16 45.34
CA LYS A 432 16.01 5.58 45.26
C LYS A 432 16.91 4.74 46.17
N HIS A 433 16.47 4.40 47.39
CA HIS A 433 17.28 3.67 48.35
C HIS A 433 17.37 2.17 48.01
N GLN A 434 16.26 1.60 47.54
CA GLN A 434 16.22 0.26 46.98
C GLN A 434 17.13 0.15 45.76
N ARG A 435 17.02 1.07 44.79
CA ARG A 435 17.88 1.08 43.61
C ARG A 435 19.36 1.15 43.98
N ARG A 436 19.74 2.06 44.90
CA ARG A 436 21.11 2.14 45.43
C ARG A 436 21.58 0.80 46.00
N SER A 437 20.76 0.14 46.82
CA SER A 437 21.11 -1.14 47.46
C SER A 437 21.25 -2.26 46.43
N PHE A 438 20.37 -2.29 45.41
CA PHE A 438 20.46 -3.24 44.30
C PHE A 438 21.73 -3.05 43.47
N GLU A 439 22.06 -1.81 43.10
CA GLU A 439 23.29 -1.47 42.37
C GLU A 439 24.54 -1.89 43.15
N GLN A 440 24.60 -1.59 44.44
CA GLN A 440 25.72 -1.98 45.29
C GLN A 440 25.87 -3.50 45.38
N TYR A 441 24.76 -4.23 45.54
CA TYR A 441 24.78 -5.68 45.62
C TYR A 441 25.25 -6.31 44.30
N ARG A 442 24.63 -5.95 43.17
CA ARG A 442 24.94 -6.59 41.88
C ARG A 442 26.37 -6.32 41.42
N ASN A 443 26.90 -5.11 41.66
CA ASN A 443 28.27 -4.76 41.29
C ASN A 443 29.31 -5.31 42.27
N ALA A 444 28.91 -5.78 43.45
CA ALA A 444 29.79 -6.50 44.37
C ALA A 444 29.93 -7.99 44.03
N LEU A 445 29.07 -8.54 43.15
CA LEU A 445 29.17 -9.93 42.72
C LEU A 445 30.33 -10.09 41.75
N ARG A 446 31.27 -10.96 42.11
CA ARG A 446 32.37 -11.34 41.23
C ARG A 446 31.90 -12.44 40.28
N ASP A 447 32.14 -12.27 38.99
CA ASP A 447 31.88 -13.26 37.93
C ASP A 447 30.40 -13.67 37.73
N VAL A 448 29.46 -12.97 38.38
CA VAL A 448 28.01 -13.13 38.16
C VAL A 448 27.41 -11.76 37.83
N SER A 449 26.80 -11.64 36.66
CA SER A 449 26.10 -10.42 36.25
C SER A 449 24.60 -10.56 36.48
N VAL A 450 23.97 -9.54 37.07
CA VAL A 450 22.51 -9.52 37.27
C VAL A 450 21.89 -8.43 36.40
N VAL A 451 20.98 -8.83 35.52
CA VAL A 451 20.28 -7.96 34.57
C VAL A 451 18.77 -8.06 34.81
N THR A 452 18.06 -6.93 34.74
CA THR A 452 16.60 -6.92 34.92
C THR A 452 15.88 -6.99 33.57
N PHE A 453 14.61 -7.43 33.59
CA PHE A 453 13.83 -7.52 32.35
C PHE A 453 13.54 -6.16 31.72
N ASP A 454 13.37 -5.11 32.53
CA ASP A 454 13.17 -3.75 32.03
C ASP A 454 14.47 -3.12 31.49
N GLU A 455 15.64 -3.54 31.97
CA GLU A 455 16.92 -3.15 31.37
C GLU A 455 17.07 -3.72 29.95
N LEU A 456 16.74 -5.00 29.74
CA LEU A 456 16.74 -5.61 28.40
C LEU A 456 15.72 -4.94 27.47
N GLN A 457 14.52 -4.65 27.99
CA GLN A 457 13.49 -3.93 27.24
C GLN A 457 13.99 -2.55 26.81
N ARG A 458 14.61 -1.79 27.72
CA ARG A 458 15.13 -0.45 27.41
C ARG A 458 16.24 -0.50 26.37
N ARG A 459 17.14 -1.49 26.43
CA ARG A 459 18.16 -1.70 25.39
C ARG A 459 17.54 -1.96 24.01
N LEU A 460 16.47 -2.76 23.93
CA LEU A 460 15.71 -2.99 22.69
C LEU A 460 15.08 -1.69 22.16
N GLU A 461 14.46 -0.91 23.04
CA GLU A 461 13.84 0.36 22.70
C GLU A 461 14.86 1.40 22.22
N ASP A 462 16.04 1.46 22.86
CA ASP A 462 17.11 2.37 22.47
C ASP A 462 17.69 2.02 21.10
N ILE A 463 17.86 0.73 20.80
CA ILE A 463 18.28 0.26 19.47
C ILE A 463 17.22 0.61 18.42
N HIS A 464 15.94 0.35 18.72
CA HIS A 464 14.85 0.72 17.81
C HIS A 464 14.79 2.22 17.54
N LYS A 465 15.05 3.04 18.57
CA LYS A 465 15.15 4.49 18.43
C LYS A 465 16.36 4.92 17.59
N ALA A 466 17.51 4.29 17.78
CA ALA A 466 18.72 4.58 17.00
C ALA A 466 18.58 4.21 15.52
N LEU A 467 17.79 3.18 15.21
CA LEU A 467 17.45 2.77 13.84
C LEU A 467 16.31 3.60 13.21
N SER A 468 15.64 4.44 14.00
CA SER A 468 14.62 5.34 13.48
C SER A 468 15.29 6.56 12.84
N PRO A 469 14.85 7.01 11.65
CA PRO A 469 15.42 8.20 11.03
C PRO A 469 15.30 9.39 11.99
N SER A 470 16.41 10.08 12.25
CA SER A 470 16.37 11.38 12.92
C SER A 470 15.45 12.27 12.10
N ALA A 471 14.40 12.82 12.72
CA ALA A 471 13.60 13.86 12.09
C ALA A 471 14.56 14.89 11.48
N PRO A 472 14.40 15.28 10.20
CA PRO A 472 15.26 16.31 9.63
C PRO A 472 15.21 17.50 10.58
N ALA A 473 16.37 17.89 11.10
CA ALA A 473 16.50 19.12 11.84
C ALA A 473 15.92 20.20 10.93
N ASN A 474 14.81 20.82 11.34
CA ASN A 474 14.29 22.00 10.67
C ASN A 474 15.42 23.01 10.66
N SER A 475 16.13 23.11 9.53
CA SER A 475 17.07 24.18 9.25
C SER A 475 16.26 25.46 8.98
N ASN A 476 15.58 25.95 10.02
CA ASN A 476 15.22 27.35 10.11
C ASN A 476 16.46 28.09 10.64
N LEU A 477 17.51 28.14 9.82
CA LEU A 477 18.47 29.22 9.89
C LEU A 477 17.86 30.38 9.10
N GLY A 478 17.09 31.22 9.81
CA GLY A 478 16.74 32.53 9.29
C GLY A 478 18.02 33.35 9.08
N PRO A 479 18.10 34.18 8.02
CA PRO A 479 19.26 35.01 7.77
C PRO A 479 19.21 36.21 8.71
N ASN A 480 19.70 36.04 9.95
CA ASN A 480 20.15 37.15 10.77
C ASN A 480 20.93 36.64 11.99
N ALA A 481 22.24 36.55 11.85
CA ALA A 481 23.17 36.71 12.95
C ALA A 481 24.29 37.60 12.45
N GLY A 482 24.19 38.89 12.80
CA GLY A 482 25.24 39.86 12.60
C GLY A 482 26.49 39.44 13.38
N ALA A 483 27.63 39.83 12.83
CA ALA A 483 28.92 39.72 13.48
C ALA A 483 28.88 40.39 14.86
N GLU A 484 29.18 39.63 15.90
CA GLU A 484 29.71 40.16 17.15
C GLU A 484 31.07 39.50 17.40
N GLU A 485 32.03 40.39 17.64
CA GLU A 485 33.46 40.16 17.71
C GLU A 485 33.85 39.24 18.88
N ASP A 486 34.90 38.47 18.63
CA ASP A 486 35.68 37.77 19.66
C ASP A 486 36.15 38.75 20.72
N ASP A 487 35.68 38.60 21.95
CA ASP A 487 36.33 39.18 23.13
C ASP A 487 36.45 38.10 24.21
N ILE A 488 37.63 37.46 24.24
CA ILE A 488 38.04 36.52 25.28
C ILE A 488 38.95 37.28 26.25
N PRO A 489 38.59 37.43 27.53
CA PRO A 489 39.55 37.70 28.57
C PRO A 489 39.81 36.44 29.41
N PHE A 490 41.10 36.11 29.51
CA PHE A 490 41.83 35.24 30.45
C PHE A 490 41.07 34.48 31.56
#